data_AF-A0A2G2AKV3-F1
#
_entry.id   AF-A0A2G2AKV3-F1
#
_cell.length_a   1.000
_cell.length_b   1.000
_cell.length_c   1.000
_cell.angle_alpha   90.00
_cell.angle_beta   90.00
_cell.angle_gamma   90.00
#
_symmetry.space_group_name_H-M   'P 1'
#
loop_
_entity.id
_entity.type
_entity.pdbx_description
1 polymer ?
#
loop_
_entity_poly.entity_id
_entity_poly.type
_entity_poly.pdbx_seq_one_letter_code
_entity_poly.pdbx_strand_id
1 'polypeptide(L)'
;FLIHSGVVWLEIVLYIIVVVTMTMSNMWALVQTDVKRMLAYSSISHAGFVMAAILIGTTQSNTGLFLYWILFSFTNLGALGMLWMSRQKDLAPGCDSDHSYNRFAGMIQTSPIAAIMMGLFMLSLAGIPPFALFWGKLYIISSAVTSGYTVLALIMALNSAIAGYYYLKLIVYMFMKEPAVGNDGSMYIGNGTLVMKSIIGFAALGTLFAIIAINPLLEFITAFVYNSGY
;
A
#
# COMPACT_ATOMS: atom_id res chain seq x y z
N PHE A 1 2.65 -20.03 16.97
CA PHE A 1 2.79 -19.75 18.42
C PHE A 1 1.45 -19.49 19.12
N LEU A 2 0.60 -18.56 18.67
CA LEU A 2 -0.69 -18.27 19.34
C LEU A 2 -1.83 -19.26 19.02
N ILE A 3 -1.95 -19.72 17.76
CA ILE A 3 -2.97 -20.70 17.34
C ILE A 3 -2.67 -22.11 17.89
N HIS A 4 -1.39 -22.48 17.98
CA HIS A 4 -0.99 -23.78 18.52
C HIS A 4 -1.11 -23.87 20.05
N SER A 5 -1.65 -22.84 20.71
CA SER A 5 -1.98 -22.88 22.14
C SER A 5 -3.22 -23.75 22.45
N GLY A 6 -3.99 -24.14 21.42
CA GLY A 6 -5.23 -24.91 21.57
C GLY A 6 -6.39 -24.10 22.14
N VAL A 7 -6.24 -22.77 22.23
CA VAL A 7 -7.23 -21.87 22.82
C VAL A 7 -8.17 -21.34 21.74
N VAL A 8 -9.23 -22.10 21.45
CA VAL A 8 -10.18 -21.84 20.36
C VAL A 8 -10.75 -20.42 20.37
N TRP A 9 -11.04 -19.85 21.54
CA TRP A 9 -11.60 -18.50 21.62
C TRP A 9 -10.62 -17.42 21.16
N LEU A 10 -9.32 -17.62 21.37
CA LEU A 10 -8.28 -16.68 20.96
C LEU A 10 -8.18 -16.64 19.43
N GLU A 11 -8.23 -17.79 18.76
CA GLU A 11 -8.21 -17.89 17.31
C GLU A 11 -9.40 -17.18 16.68
N ILE A 12 -10.60 -17.38 17.23
CA ILE A 12 -11.83 -16.72 16.76
C ILE A 12 -11.72 -15.20 16.92
N VAL A 13 -11.26 -14.73 18.09
CA VAL A 13 -11.10 -13.29 18.34
C VAL A 13 -10.06 -12.68 17.39
N LEU A 14 -8.92 -13.33 17.19
CA LEU A 14 -7.90 -12.87 16.24
C LEU A 14 -8.43 -12.85 14.81
N TYR A 15 -9.14 -13.90 14.39
CA TYR A 15 -9.76 -13.96 13.06
C TYR A 15 -10.73 -12.79 12.84
N ILE A 16 -11.62 -12.53 13.82
CA ILE A 16 -12.57 -11.42 13.75
C ILE A 16 -11.84 -10.08 13.66
N ILE A 17 -10.82 -9.87 14.51
CA ILE A 17 -10.04 -8.62 14.50
C ILE A 17 -9.35 -8.43 13.14
N VAL A 18 -8.76 -9.47 12.57
CA VAL A 18 -8.12 -9.42 11.23
C VAL A 18 -9.14 -8.99 10.18
N VAL A 19 -10.28 -9.68 10.11
CA VAL A 19 -11.32 -9.42 9.09
C VAL A 19 -11.91 -8.03 9.25
N VAL A 20 -12.23 -7.61 10.47
CA VAL A 20 -12.80 -6.29 10.76
C VAL A 20 -11.78 -5.19 10.44
N THR A 21 -10.53 -5.33 10.89
CA THR A 21 -9.47 -4.33 10.66
C THR A 21 -9.24 -4.12 9.17
N MET A 22 -9.14 -5.20 8.40
CA MET A 22 -8.93 -5.12 6.95
C MET A 22 -10.14 -4.57 6.21
N THR A 23 -11.35 -5.04 6.54
CA THR A 23 -12.57 -4.68 5.81
C THR A 23 -13.04 -3.27 6.13
N MET A 24 -13.09 -2.90 7.41
CA MET A 24 -13.57 -1.60 7.86
C MET A 24 -12.65 -0.47 7.38
N SER A 25 -11.34 -0.69 7.38
CA SER A 25 -10.37 0.29 6.87
C SER A 25 -10.48 0.51 5.36
N ASN A 26 -10.68 -0.53 4.56
CA ASN A 26 -10.92 -0.37 3.12
C ASN A 26 -12.23 0.36 2.83
N MET A 27 -13.31 0.06 3.57
CA MET A 27 -14.58 0.78 3.45
C MET A 27 -14.42 2.27 3.77
N TRP A 28 -13.70 2.60 4.84
CA TRP A 28 -13.44 4.00 5.16
C TRP A 28 -12.52 4.70 4.18
N ALA A 29 -11.49 4.03 3.65
CA ALA A 29 -10.62 4.57 2.62
C ALA A 29 -11.40 4.94 1.35
N LEU A 30 -12.39 4.11 0.97
CA LEU A 30 -13.20 4.28 -0.25
C LEU A 30 -13.98 5.61 -0.27
N VAL A 31 -14.53 6.01 0.88
CA VAL A 31 -15.36 7.21 1.01
C VAL A 31 -14.56 8.48 1.32
N GLN A 32 -13.25 8.37 1.50
CA GLN A 32 -12.43 9.56 1.78
C GLN A 32 -12.40 10.53 0.59
N THR A 33 -12.37 11.81 0.94
CA THR A 33 -12.17 12.96 0.04
C THR A 33 -10.75 13.53 0.13
N ASP A 34 -9.96 13.06 1.10
CA ASP A 34 -8.57 13.46 1.33
C ASP A 34 -7.61 12.31 1.05
N VAL A 35 -6.62 12.55 0.21
CA VAL A 35 -5.62 11.54 -0.17
C VAL A 35 -4.78 11.11 1.04
N LYS A 36 -4.42 12.04 1.92
CA LYS A 36 -3.68 11.73 3.15
C LYS A 36 -4.47 10.79 4.08
N ARG A 37 -5.78 11.05 4.25
CA ARG A 37 -6.65 10.20 5.09
C ARG A 37 -6.87 8.84 4.43
N MET A 38 -7.09 8.83 3.12
CA MET A 38 -7.18 7.59 2.34
C MET A 38 -5.93 6.72 2.53
N LEU A 39 -4.71 7.29 2.43
CA LEU A 39 -3.46 6.55 2.66
C LEU A 39 -3.29 6.05 4.10
N ALA A 40 -3.79 6.81 5.08
CA ALA A 40 -3.79 6.37 6.48
C ALA A 40 -4.68 5.14 6.70
N TYR A 41 -5.91 5.15 6.19
CA TYR A 41 -6.80 3.98 6.24
C TYR A 41 -6.24 2.79 5.43
N SER A 42 -5.63 3.06 4.28
CA SER A 42 -4.89 2.07 3.49
C SER A 42 -3.80 1.37 4.31
N SER A 43 -3.04 2.11 5.13
CA SER A 43 -2.00 1.53 6.00
C SER A 43 -2.60 0.58 7.05
N ILE A 44 -3.79 0.88 7.56
CA ILE A 44 -4.54 0.00 8.48
C ILE A 44 -4.97 -1.29 7.77
N SER A 45 -5.46 -1.17 6.52
CA SER A 45 -5.81 -2.32 5.67
C SER A 45 -4.60 -3.23 5.41
N HIS A 46 -3.46 -2.64 5.07
CA HIS A 46 -2.21 -3.39 4.87
C HIS A 46 -1.69 -4.06 6.17
N ALA A 47 -1.92 -3.44 7.33
CA ALA A 47 -1.65 -4.09 8.62
C ALA A 47 -2.57 -5.29 8.84
N GLY A 48 -3.85 -5.20 8.45
CA GLY A 48 -4.78 -6.33 8.46
C GLY A 48 -4.32 -7.52 7.63
N PHE A 49 -3.76 -7.30 6.44
CA PHE A 49 -3.13 -8.34 5.61
C PHE A 49 -1.98 -9.06 6.34
N VAL A 50 -1.18 -8.31 7.08
CA VAL A 50 -0.06 -8.87 7.85
C VAL A 50 -0.54 -9.62 9.08
N MET A 51 -1.56 -9.09 9.77
CA MET A 51 -2.19 -9.82 10.86
C MET A 51 -2.81 -11.14 10.38
N ALA A 52 -3.36 -11.19 9.17
CA ALA A 52 -3.81 -12.44 8.55
C ALA A 52 -2.65 -13.44 8.36
N ALA A 53 -1.48 -12.96 7.93
CA ALA A 53 -0.30 -13.82 7.79
C ALA A 53 0.16 -14.40 9.14
N ILE A 54 0.15 -13.56 10.20
CA ILE A 54 0.48 -13.97 11.59
C ILE A 54 -0.53 -14.99 12.11
N LEU A 55 -1.82 -14.78 11.82
CA LEU A 55 -2.89 -15.71 12.17
C LEU A 55 -2.61 -17.08 11.54
N ILE A 56 -2.38 -17.14 10.22
CA ILE A 56 -2.11 -18.41 9.52
C ILE A 56 -0.89 -19.12 10.12
N GLY A 57 0.18 -18.38 10.42
CA GLY A 57 1.28 -18.84 11.26
C GLY A 57 2.13 -19.99 10.70
N THR A 58 2.07 -20.25 9.39
CA THR A 58 2.94 -21.22 8.71
C THR A 58 4.25 -20.60 8.24
N THR A 59 5.28 -21.41 7.97
CA THR A 59 6.57 -20.97 7.40
C THR A 59 6.37 -20.16 6.12
N GLN A 60 5.51 -20.65 5.22
CA GLN A 60 5.15 -19.94 3.97
C GLN A 60 4.50 -18.58 4.26
N SER A 61 3.61 -18.52 5.25
CA SER A 61 2.93 -17.29 5.65
C SER A 61 3.89 -16.25 6.23
N ASN A 62 4.82 -16.69 7.09
CA ASN A 62 5.84 -15.83 7.67
C ASN A 62 6.82 -15.30 6.60
N THR A 63 7.23 -16.15 5.64
CA THR A 63 8.01 -15.69 4.48
C THR A 63 7.25 -14.64 3.68
N GLY A 64 5.96 -14.89 3.40
CA GLY A 64 5.09 -13.94 2.70
C GLY A 64 4.92 -12.61 3.44
N LEU A 65 4.81 -12.65 4.77
CA LEU A 65 4.73 -11.47 5.64
C LEU A 65 5.95 -10.58 5.48
N PHE A 66 7.16 -11.12 5.62
CA PHE A 66 8.39 -10.33 5.52
C PHE A 66 8.61 -9.80 4.10
N LEU A 67 8.34 -10.63 3.08
CA LEU A 67 8.37 -10.19 1.68
C LEU A 67 7.45 -8.98 1.50
N TYR A 68 6.21 -9.11 1.94
CA TYR A 68 5.21 -8.05 1.81
C TYR A 68 5.62 -6.77 2.54
N TRP A 69 6.12 -6.83 3.77
CA TRP A 69 6.54 -5.64 4.53
C TRP A 69 7.77 -4.95 3.97
N ILE A 70 8.76 -5.69 3.48
CA ILE A 70 9.92 -5.11 2.81
C ILE A 70 9.45 -4.31 1.58
N LEU A 71 8.64 -4.93 0.72
CA LEU A 71 8.12 -4.28 -0.49
C LEU A 71 7.16 -3.12 -0.18
N PHE A 72 6.34 -3.28 0.85
CA PHE A 72 5.45 -2.24 1.35
C PHE A 72 6.24 -1.03 1.86
N SER A 73 7.36 -1.23 2.56
CA SER A 73 8.16 -0.14 3.11
C SER A 73 8.63 0.83 2.03
N PHE A 74 9.18 0.32 0.91
CA PHE A 74 9.61 1.15 -0.22
C PHE A 74 8.43 1.92 -0.82
N THR A 75 7.33 1.21 -1.10
CA THR A 75 6.16 1.83 -1.74
C THR A 75 5.52 2.89 -0.84
N ASN A 76 5.35 2.61 0.45
CA ASN A 76 4.72 3.51 1.41
C ASN A 76 5.61 4.73 1.72
N LEU A 77 6.93 4.53 1.84
CA LEU A 77 7.89 5.63 1.99
C LEU A 77 7.83 6.57 0.79
N GLY A 78 7.77 6.01 -0.43
CA GLY A 78 7.62 6.78 -1.66
C GLY A 78 6.32 7.56 -1.73
N ALA A 79 5.19 6.91 -1.45
CA ALA A 79 3.86 7.54 -1.46
C ALA A 79 3.72 8.67 -0.42
N LEU A 80 4.14 8.43 0.82
CA LEU A 80 4.12 9.45 1.88
C LEU A 80 5.12 10.57 1.61
N GLY A 81 6.28 10.24 1.01
CA GLY A 81 7.26 11.22 0.57
C GLY A 81 6.70 12.16 -0.49
N MET A 82 5.97 11.60 -1.47
CA MET A 82 5.26 12.38 -2.48
C MET A 82 4.18 13.28 -1.88
N LEU A 83 3.38 12.78 -0.93
CA LEU A 83 2.40 13.61 -0.21
C LEU A 83 3.04 14.77 0.56
N TRP A 84 4.22 14.55 1.14
CA TRP A 84 4.94 15.60 1.83
C TRP A 84 5.48 16.64 0.86
N MET A 85 6.06 16.20 -0.25
CA MET A 85 6.57 17.08 -1.30
C MET A 85 5.45 17.95 -1.90
N SER A 86 4.26 17.39 -2.08
CA SER A 86 3.07 18.08 -2.60
C SER A 86 2.32 18.88 -1.54
N ARG A 87 2.78 18.92 -0.28
CA ARG A 87 2.10 19.67 0.78
C ARG A 87 2.26 21.16 0.54
N GLN A 88 1.18 21.92 0.71
CA GLN A 88 1.22 23.37 0.71
C GLN A 88 0.42 23.90 1.89
N LYS A 89 0.88 25.02 2.47
CA LYS A 89 0.19 25.67 3.60
C LYS A 89 -1.00 26.51 3.14
N ASP A 90 -0.98 26.99 1.90
CA ASP A 90 -2.04 27.85 1.36
C ASP A 90 -3.14 27.01 0.70
N LEU A 91 -4.39 27.29 1.09
CA LEU A 91 -5.59 26.66 0.53
C LEU A 91 -5.95 27.28 -0.81
N ALA A 92 -5.82 26.49 -1.88
CA ALA A 92 -6.32 26.89 -3.20
C ALA A 92 -7.86 26.99 -3.18
N PRO A 93 -8.47 27.89 -3.95
CA PRO A 93 -9.93 28.03 -4.02
C PRO A 93 -10.60 26.69 -4.36
N GLY A 94 -11.61 26.29 -3.58
CA GLY A 94 -12.35 25.03 -3.81
C GLY A 94 -11.68 23.75 -3.30
N CYS A 95 -10.62 23.88 -2.49
CA CYS A 95 -10.02 22.75 -1.76
C CYS A 95 -10.41 22.80 -0.28
N ASP A 96 -10.95 21.69 0.24
CA ASP A 96 -11.34 21.58 1.66
C ASP A 96 -10.14 21.21 2.57
N SER A 97 -8.99 20.85 1.99
CA SER A 97 -7.79 20.45 2.73
C SER A 97 -6.48 20.63 1.94
N ASP A 98 -5.35 20.46 2.64
CA ASP A 98 -4.00 20.41 2.09
C ASP A 98 -3.80 19.27 1.06
N HIS A 99 -4.61 18.22 1.10
CA HIS A 99 -4.43 16.98 0.33
C HIS A 99 -5.72 16.46 -0.32
N SER A 100 -6.65 17.34 -0.67
CA SER A 100 -7.88 16.99 -1.39
C SER A 100 -7.58 16.40 -2.77
N TYR A 101 -8.39 15.47 -3.25
CA TYR A 101 -8.23 14.89 -4.61
C TYR A 101 -8.18 15.95 -5.71
N ASN A 102 -8.94 17.05 -5.59
CA ASN A 102 -8.96 18.12 -6.59
C ASN A 102 -7.58 18.79 -6.76
N ARG A 103 -6.75 18.82 -5.71
CA ARG A 103 -5.38 19.31 -5.83
C ARG A 103 -4.50 18.42 -6.70
N PHE A 104 -4.78 17.13 -6.75
CA PHE A 104 -4.03 16.20 -7.60
C PHE A 104 -4.57 16.19 -9.04
N ALA A 105 -5.65 16.93 -9.35
CA ALA A 105 -6.21 16.96 -10.69
C ALA A 105 -5.21 17.53 -11.72
N GLY A 106 -5.02 16.84 -12.85
CA GLY A 106 -4.16 17.31 -13.93
C GLY A 106 -2.67 17.40 -13.60
N MET A 107 -2.22 16.74 -12.54
CA MET A 107 -0.82 16.75 -12.09
C MET A 107 0.17 16.34 -13.19
N ILE A 108 -0.25 15.48 -14.14
CA ILE A 108 0.57 15.08 -15.29
C ILE A 108 0.95 16.25 -16.20
N GLN A 109 0.09 17.28 -16.33
CA GLN A 109 0.32 18.41 -17.23
C GLN A 109 1.29 19.42 -16.62
N THR A 110 1.30 19.51 -15.29
CA THR A 110 2.03 20.53 -14.52
C THR A 110 3.35 20.00 -13.95
N SER A 111 3.38 18.73 -13.52
CA SER A 111 4.55 18.08 -12.92
C SER A 111 4.61 16.59 -13.32
N PRO A 112 4.93 16.28 -14.59
CA PRO A 112 4.76 14.94 -15.15
C PRO A 112 5.55 13.85 -14.43
N ILE A 113 6.79 14.15 -14.05
CA ILE A 113 7.66 13.19 -13.32
C ILE A 113 7.04 12.85 -11.96
N ALA A 114 6.53 13.85 -11.25
CA ALA A 114 5.92 13.67 -9.93
C ALA A 114 4.60 12.86 -10.05
N ALA A 115 3.78 13.13 -11.08
CA ALA A 115 2.57 12.36 -11.35
C ALA A 115 2.87 10.88 -11.65
N ILE A 116 3.89 10.60 -12.47
CA ILE A 116 4.32 9.23 -12.81
C ILE A 116 4.81 8.50 -11.56
N MET A 117 5.62 9.15 -10.72
CA MET A 117 6.15 8.56 -9.48
C MET A 117 5.03 8.27 -8.48
N MET A 118 4.10 9.21 -8.28
CA MET A 118 2.93 8.96 -7.42
C MET A 118 2.08 7.82 -8.00
N GLY A 119 1.84 7.82 -9.31
CA GLY A 119 1.11 6.76 -10.00
C GLY A 119 1.74 5.39 -9.81
N LEU A 120 3.07 5.28 -9.95
CA LEU A 120 3.85 4.07 -9.68
C LEU A 120 3.56 3.52 -8.28
N PHE A 121 3.67 4.37 -7.25
CA PHE A 121 3.41 3.93 -5.88
C PHE A 121 1.95 3.52 -5.67
N MET A 122 0.99 4.24 -6.25
CA MET A 122 -0.44 3.88 -6.15
C MET A 122 -0.76 2.55 -6.84
N LEU A 123 -0.18 2.29 -8.02
CA LEU A 123 -0.34 1.02 -8.72
C LEU A 123 0.30 -0.14 -7.93
N SER A 124 1.45 0.12 -7.31
CA SER A 124 2.09 -0.83 -6.41
C SER A 124 1.20 -1.11 -5.20
N LEU A 125 0.70 -0.11 -4.48
CA LEU A 125 -0.21 -0.30 -3.33
C LEU A 125 -1.50 -1.06 -3.70
N ALA A 126 -2.06 -0.76 -4.88
CA ALA A 126 -3.21 -1.50 -5.43
C ALA A 126 -2.89 -3.00 -5.58
N GLY A 127 -1.63 -3.36 -5.80
CA GLY A 127 -1.19 -4.72 -6.05
C GLY A 127 -1.55 -5.15 -7.47
N ILE A 128 -1.35 -4.27 -8.44
CA ILE A 128 -1.53 -4.59 -9.86
C ILE A 128 -0.23 -5.29 -10.36
N PRO A 129 -0.32 -6.44 -11.06
CA PRO A 129 0.85 -6.98 -11.77
C PRO A 129 1.31 -5.93 -12.80
N PRO A 130 2.58 -5.54 -12.86
CA PRO A 130 3.79 -6.25 -12.42
C PRO A 130 4.42 -5.74 -11.10
N PHE A 131 3.76 -4.87 -10.34
CA PHE A 131 4.39 -4.13 -9.24
C PHE A 131 4.63 -4.95 -7.96
N ALA A 132 5.52 -4.42 -7.11
CA ALA A 132 6.05 -5.08 -5.92
C ALA A 132 5.00 -5.76 -5.02
N LEU A 133 4.01 -5.02 -4.52
CA LEU A 133 3.09 -5.58 -3.52
C LEU A 133 2.15 -6.66 -4.06
N PHE A 134 1.96 -6.78 -5.38
CA PHE A 134 1.16 -7.86 -5.95
C PHE A 134 1.69 -9.22 -5.47
N TRP A 135 3.00 -9.40 -5.55
CA TRP A 135 3.67 -10.64 -5.16
C TRP A 135 3.56 -10.91 -3.66
N GLY A 136 3.77 -9.90 -2.82
CA GLY A 136 3.59 -10.05 -1.37
C GLY A 136 2.17 -10.47 -1.00
N LYS A 137 1.14 -9.83 -1.59
CA LYS A 137 -0.27 -10.21 -1.36
C LYS A 137 -0.54 -11.63 -1.85
N LEU A 138 -0.04 -11.99 -3.04
CA LEU A 138 -0.23 -13.32 -3.61
C LEU A 138 0.39 -14.41 -2.74
N TYR A 139 1.56 -14.19 -2.18
CA TYR A 139 2.20 -15.15 -1.26
C TYR A 139 1.38 -15.38 0.01
N ILE A 140 0.84 -14.32 0.63
CA ILE A 140 0.02 -14.45 1.84
C ILE A 140 -1.35 -15.07 1.52
N ILE A 141 -1.97 -14.69 0.40
CA ILE A 141 -3.25 -15.29 -0.03
C ILE A 141 -3.05 -16.78 -0.36
N SER A 142 -1.94 -17.13 -1.01
CA SER A 142 -1.57 -18.52 -1.30
C SER A 142 -1.37 -19.33 -0.01
N SER A 143 -0.66 -18.79 0.99
CA SER A 143 -0.48 -19.47 2.28
C SER A 143 -1.80 -19.66 3.02
N ALA A 144 -2.75 -18.72 2.90
CA ALA A 144 -4.08 -18.84 3.47
C ALA A 144 -4.85 -20.02 2.85
N VAL A 145 -4.79 -20.18 1.53
CA VAL A 145 -5.46 -21.29 0.82
C VAL A 145 -4.83 -22.63 1.19
N THR A 146 -3.50 -22.75 1.17
CA THR A 146 -2.81 -24.01 1.48
C THR A 146 -2.99 -24.43 2.94
N SER A 147 -3.20 -23.48 3.85
CA SER A 147 -3.42 -23.73 5.28
C SER A 147 -4.90 -23.93 5.64
N GLY A 148 -5.81 -24.05 4.67
CA GLY A 148 -7.24 -24.29 4.88
C GLY A 148 -8.08 -23.05 5.22
N TYR A 149 -7.48 -21.86 5.30
CA TYR A 149 -8.17 -20.57 5.52
C TYR A 149 -8.73 -19.98 4.22
N THR A 150 -9.48 -20.78 3.44
CA THR A 150 -10.00 -20.39 2.11
C THR A 150 -10.95 -19.19 2.17
N VAL A 151 -11.81 -19.12 3.18
CA VAL A 151 -12.71 -17.98 3.39
C VAL A 151 -11.92 -16.70 3.68
N LEU A 152 -10.85 -16.77 4.48
CA LEU A 152 -9.99 -15.63 4.74
C LEU A 152 -9.28 -15.18 3.46
N ALA A 153 -8.76 -16.12 2.67
CA ALA A 153 -8.13 -15.85 1.39
C ALA A 153 -9.07 -15.10 0.43
N LEU A 154 -10.35 -15.50 0.39
CA LEU A 154 -11.37 -14.81 -0.40
C LEU A 154 -11.62 -13.39 0.11
N ILE A 155 -11.76 -13.20 1.42
CA ILE A 155 -11.94 -11.87 2.03
C ILE A 155 -10.73 -10.97 1.73
N MET A 156 -9.50 -11.51 1.79
CA MET A 156 -8.28 -10.79 1.41
C MET A 156 -8.29 -10.37 -0.06
N ALA A 157 -8.63 -11.28 -0.98
CA ALA A 157 -8.71 -10.97 -2.40
C ALA A 157 -9.75 -9.87 -2.69
N LEU A 158 -10.94 -9.96 -2.11
CA LEU A 158 -12.01 -8.96 -2.25
C LEU A 158 -11.59 -7.58 -1.71
N ASN A 159 -10.97 -7.55 -0.53
CA ASN A 159 -10.45 -6.32 0.06
C ASN A 159 -9.34 -5.70 -0.79
N SER A 160 -8.48 -6.51 -1.41
CA SER A 160 -7.48 -6.00 -2.36
C SER A 160 -8.14 -5.40 -3.60
N ALA A 161 -9.24 -5.98 -4.10
CA ALA A 161 -9.97 -5.43 -5.24
C ALA A 161 -10.63 -4.08 -4.90
N ILE A 162 -11.26 -3.98 -3.73
CA ILE A 162 -11.79 -2.71 -3.21
C ILE A 162 -10.67 -1.67 -3.08
N ALA A 163 -9.52 -2.09 -2.57
CA ALA A 163 -8.37 -1.21 -2.44
C ALA A 163 -7.89 -0.64 -3.78
N GLY A 164 -7.87 -1.49 -4.81
CA GLY A 164 -7.56 -1.09 -6.18
C GLY A 164 -8.39 0.10 -6.65
N TYR A 165 -9.69 0.15 -6.34
CA TYR A 165 -10.56 1.25 -6.76
C TYR A 165 -10.09 2.61 -6.21
N TYR A 166 -9.83 2.73 -4.90
CA TYR A 166 -9.51 4.04 -4.33
C TYR A 166 -8.10 4.53 -4.72
N TYR A 167 -7.15 3.63 -5.01
CA TYR A 167 -5.86 4.01 -5.59
C TYR A 167 -5.98 4.43 -7.04
N LEU A 168 -6.75 3.68 -7.86
CA LEU A 168 -7.01 4.04 -9.25
C LEU A 168 -7.77 5.36 -9.36
N LYS A 169 -8.70 5.64 -8.44
CA LYS A 169 -9.39 6.94 -8.34
C LYS A 169 -8.38 8.10 -8.28
N LEU A 170 -7.32 8.00 -7.48
CA LEU A 170 -6.29 9.03 -7.42
C LEU A 170 -5.54 9.18 -8.75
N ILE A 171 -5.18 8.05 -9.38
CA ILE A 171 -4.52 8.05 -10.69
C ILE A 171 -5.38 8.72 -11.75
N VAL A 172 -6.68 8.40 -11.80
CA VAL A 172 -7.62 9.03 -12.73
C VAL A 172 -7.67 10.54 -12.52
N TYR A 173 -7.69 11.02 -11.27
CA TYR A 173 -7.62 12.46 -11.00
C TYR A 173 -6.31 13.06 -11.55
N MET A 174 -5.16 12.43 -11.29
CA MET A 174 -3.86 12.95 -11.74
C MET A 174 -3.68 13.00 -13.25
N PHE A 175 -4.20 12.01 -13.97
CA PHE A 175 -3.90 11.81 -15.40
C PHE A 175 -5.03 12.22 -16.34
N MET A 176 -6.29 12.15 -15.90
CA MET A 176 -7.45 12.36 -16.79
C MET A 176 -8.23 13.65 -16.52
N LYS A 177 -8.07 14.28 -15.35
CA LYS A 177 -8.72 15.56 -15.07
C LYS A 177 -7.86 16.74 -15.52
N GLU A 178 -8.53 17.85 -15.80
CA GLU A 178 -7.87 19.13 -16.04
C GLU A 178 -7.31 19.70 -14.73
N PRO A 179 -6.17 20.43 -14.80
CA PRO A 179 -5.60 21.08 -13.63
C PRO A 179 -6.56 22.13 -13.07
N ALA A 180 -6.70 22.17 -11.74
CA ALA A 180 -7.47 23.20 -11.08
C ALA A 180 -6.93 24.60 -11.44
N VAL A 181 -7.83 25.57 -11.67
CA VAL A 181 -7.47 26.94 -12.06
C VAL A 181 -6.50 27.55 -11.04
N GLY A 182 -5.35 28.06 -11.52
CA GLY A 182 -4.28 28.62 -10.70
C GLY A 182 -3.16 27.65 -10.35
N ASN A 183 -3.14 26.43 -10.91
CA ASN A 183 -2.15 25.40 -10.62
C ASN A 183 -0.96 25.37 -11.59
N ASP A 184 -0.03 26.31 -11.40
CA ASP A 184 1.09 26.59 -12.32
C ASP A 184 2.26 25.59 -12.22
N GLY A 185 2.06 24.40 -11.65
CA GLY A 185 3.06 23.32 -11.54
C GLY A 185 4.20 23.53 -10.55
N SER A 186 4.54 24.78 -10.20
CA SER A 186 5.38 25.12 -9.05
C SER A 186 4.81 24.59 -7.72
N MET A 187 3.50 24.30 -7.71
CA MET A 187 2.77 23.90 -6.52
C MET A 187 3.08 22.50 -5.98
N TYR A 188 3.52 21.57 -6.83
CA TYR A 188 3.70 20.16 -6.43
C TYR A 188 5.11 19.82 -5.91
N ILE A 189 6.10 20.67 -6.19
CA ILE A 189 7.51 20.45 -5.85
C ILE A 189 8.01 21.49 -4.84
N GLY A 190 7.13 22.38 -4.34
CA GLY A 190 7.50 23.49 -3.46
C GLY A 190 8.30 23.09 -2.22
N ASN A 191 8.06 21.89 -1.66
CA ASN A 191 8.80 21.36 -0.49
C ASN A 191 9.85 20.30 -0.85
N GLY A 192 10.20 20.15 -2.13
CA GLY A 192 11.08 19.10 -2.62
C GLY A 192 12.57 19.40 -2.40
N THR A 193 13.07 19.23 -1.18
CA THR A 193 14.52 19.23 -0.90
C THR A 193 15.22 18.12 -1.69
N LEU A 194 16.51 18.29 -1.99
CA LEU A 194 17.30 17.28 -2.71
C LEU A 194 17.27 15.91 -2.01
N VAL A 195 17.30 15.93 -0.67
CA VAL A 195 17.19 14.72 0.18
C VAL A 195 15.85 14.03 -0.01
N MET A 196 14.75 14.77 -0.07
CA MET A 196 13.44 14.16 -0.26
C MET A 196 13.29 13.54 -1.64
N LYS A 197 13.81 14.21 -2.67
CA LYS A 197 13.84 13.68 -4.04
C LYS A 197 14.69 12.41 -4.15
N SER A 198 15.84 12.35 -3.47
CA SER A 198 16.68 11.15 -3.48
C SER A 198 16.01 9.97 -2.76
N ILE A 199 15.35 10.20 -1.63
CA ILE A 199 14.57 9.18 -0.91
C ILE A 199 13.44 8.64 -1.79
N ILE A 200 12.67 9.51 -2.43
CA ILE A 200 11.58 9.12 -3.32
C ILE A 200 12.12 8.36 -4.55
N GLY A 201 13.23 8.82 -5.12
CA GLY A 201 13.91 8.14 -6.23
C GLY A 201 14.34 6.72 -5.86
N PHE A 202 14.97 6.56 -4.69
CA PHE A 202 15.37 5.26 -4.16
C PHE A 202 14.16 4.35 -3.90
N ALA A 203 13.08 4.89 -3.33
CA ALA A 203 11.83 4.16 -3.12
C ALA A 203 11.20 3.66 -4.44
N ALA A 204 11.20 4.49 -5.48
CA ALA A 204 10.69 4.10 -6.79
C ALA A 204 11.55 3.03 -7.46
N LEU A 205 12.88 3.15 -7.38
CA LEU A 205 13.79 2.11 -7.85
C LEU A 205 13.54 0.81 -7.11
N GLY A 206 13.44 0.82 -5.77
CA GLY A 206 13.10 -0.37 -4.99
C GLY A 206 11.76 -0.99 -5.40
N THR A 207 10.76 -0.16 -5.70
CA THR A 207 9.43 -0.61 -6.13
C THR A 207 9.43 -1.23 -7.54
N LEU A 208 10.24 -0.71 -8.45
CA LEU A 208 10.39 -1.23 -9.83
C LEU A 208 11.28 -2.47 -9.89
N PHE A 209 12.43 -2.45 -9.22
CA PHE A 209 13.37 -3.56 -9.16
C PHE A 209 12.88 -4.73 -8.32
N ALA A 210 11.79 -4.53 -7.55
CA ALA A 210 11.17 -5.56 -6.74
C ALA A 210 10.96 -6.86 -7.51
N ILE A 211 10.49 -6.83 -8.76
CA ILE A 211 10.24 -8.01 -9.60
C ILE A 211 11.48 -8.90 -9.75
N ILE A 212 12.62 -8.29 -10.02
CA ILE A 212 13.89 -9.02 -10.22
C ILE A 212 14.41 -9.50 -8.86
N ALA A 213 14.18 -8.71 -7.81
CA ALA A 213 14.62 -9.00 -6.47
C ALA A 213 13.75 -10.04 -5.73
N ILE A 214 12.60 -10.47 -6.26
CA ILE A 214 11.68 -11.37 -5.52
C ILE A 214 12.35 -12.68 -5.12
N ASN A 215 12.93 -13.38 -6.09
CA ASN A 215 13.55 -14.69 -5.84
C ASN A 215 14.70 -14.60 -4.82
N PRO A 216 15.71 -13.72 -4.97
CA PRO A 216 16.78 -13.62 -3.98
C PRO A 216 16.27 -13.15 -2.62
N LEU A 217 15.25 -12.27 -2.58
CA LEU A 217 14.66 -11.83 -1.32
C LEU A 217 13.89 -12.97 -0.63
N LEU A 218 13.19 -13.81 -1.38
CA LEU A 218 12.49 -14.98 -0.86
C LEU A 218 13.47 -16.02 -0.31
N GLU A 219 14.56 -16.32 -1.02
CA GLU A 219 15.60 -17.23 -0.54
C GLU A 219 16.20 -16.73 0.77
N PHE A 220 16.57 -15.44 0.81
CA PHE A 220 17.08 -14.78 2.01
C PHE A 220 16.08 -14.88 3.16
N ILE A 221 14.84 -14.44 2.97
CA ILE A 221 13.81 -14.46 4.02
C ILE A 221 13.54 -15.89 4.48
N THR A 222 13.38 -16.84 3.57
CA THR A 222 13.05 -18.22 3.91
C THR A 222 14.16 -18.86 4.75
N ALA A 223 15.43 -18.58 4.44
CA ALA A 223 16.55 -19.05 5.25
C ALA A 223 16.49 -18.49 6.69
N PHE A 224 16.17 -17.19 6.85
CA PHE A 224 16.02 -16.59 8.18
C PHE A 224 14.79 -17.12 8.94
N VAL A 225 13.65 -17.29 8.27
CA VAL A 225 12.43 -17.85 8.86
C VAL A 225 12.69 -19.28 9.33
N TYR A 226 13.32 -20.11 8.51
CA TYR A 226 13.68 -21.48 8.87
C TYR A 226 14.63 -21.54 10.07
N ASN A 227 15.68 -20.71 10.07
CA ASN A 227 16.63 -20.64 11.18
C ASN A 227 16.01 -20.11 12.48
N SER A 228 14.89 -19.39 12.39
CA SER A 228 14.15 -18.88 13.57
C SER A 228 13.25 -19.92 14.24
N GLY A 229 13.20 -21.16 13.72
CA GLY A 229 12.42 -22.25 14.29
C GLY A 229 10.98 -22.34 13.77
N TYR A 230 10.72 -21.78 12.58
CA TYR A 230 9.46 -21.94 11.83
C TYR A 230 9.64 -22.85 10.62
#